data_AF-A0A8X7X7D9-F1
#
_entry.id   AF-A0A8X7X7D9-F1
#
_cell.length_a   1.000
_cell.length_b   1.000
_cell.length_c   1.000
_cell.angle_alpha   90.00
_cell.angle_beta   90.00
_cell.angle_gamma   90.00
#
_symmetry.space_group_name_H-M   'P 1'
#
loop_
_entity.id
_entity.type
_entity.pdbx_description
1 polymer ?
#
loop_
_entity_poly.entity_id
_entity_poly.type
_entity_poly.pdbx_seq_one_letter_code
_entity_poly.pdbx_strand_id
1 'polypeptide(L)'
;MQLECYFTWGLEKEAVDLDNLVQRLLDSIRLPTGKVRSFNFFAYVKYLQGCNEDALAYLKQAEDYAKKDHEDEFEKWVLVTYGNYAWLYYHMGDISKAQDFLSQIEDICKNISSASHYSVPLSIVDGEKVWCYLRFARKYYKVAIIYFQKASEQEPDDLE
;
A
#
# COMPACT_ATOMS: atom_id res chain seq x y z
N MET A 1 2.35 -0.76 -17.78
CA MET A 1 2.32 -1.49 -16.51
C MET A 1 2.54 -0.48 -15.40
N GLN A 2 1.75 -0.58 -14.33
CA GLN A 2 1.42 0.53 -13.43
C GLN A 2 2.00 0.26 -12.03
N LEU A 3 2.23 1.32 -11.25
CA LEU A 3 2.55 1.22 -9.83
C LEU A 3 1.55 0.33 -9.09
N GLU A 4 2.01 -0.42 -8.10
CA GLU A 4 1.15 -1.23 -7.24
C GLU A 4 0.93 -0.53 -5.89
N CYS A 5 -0.16 0.24 -5.79
CA CYS A 5 -0.50 1.01 -4.60
C CYS A 5 -2.01 1.31 -4.54
N TYR A 6 -2.48 1.95 -3.47
CA TYR A 6 -3.93 2.11 -3.24
C TYR A 6 -4.63 2.94 -4.30
N PHE A 7 -3.90 3.85 -4.95
CA PHE A 7 -4.41 4.69 -6.04
C PHE A 7 -4.65 3.92 -7.34
N THR A 8 -4.06 2.74 -7.49
CA THR A 8 -4.09 1.95 -8.73
C THR A 8 -4.86 0.64 -8.58
N TRP A 9 -5.27 0.28 -7.36
CA TRP A 9 -6.02 -0.95 -7.06
C TRP A 9 -7.52 -0.89 -7.36
N GLY A 10 -8.00 0.17 -8.03
CA GLY A 10 -9.39 0.27 -8.49
C GLY A 10 -10.40 0.43 -7.36
N LEU A 11 -10.01 1.09 -6.27
CA LEU A 11 -10.87 1.35 -5.12
C LEU A 11 -11.80 2.52 -5.43
N GLU A 12 -13.11 2.27 -5.38
CA GLU A 12 -14.15 3.27 -5.65
C GLU A 12 -14.65 3.85 -4.33
N LYS A 13 -14.41 5.14 -4.09
CA LYS A 13 -14.78 5.81 -2.82
C LYS A 13 -16.27 5.68 -2.50
N GLU A 14 -17.14 5.60 -3.52
CA GLU A 14 -18.59 5.48 -3.38
C GLU A 14 -19.02 4.13 -2.82
N ALA A 15 -18.13 3.13 -2.81
CA ALA A 15 -18.43 1.80 -2.31
C ALA A 15 -18.33 1.66 -0.78
N VAL A 16 -17.90 2.71 -0.08
CA VAL A 16 -17.62 2.66 1.35
C VAL A 16 -17.96 3.98 2.05
N ASP A 17 -18.39 3.89 3.30
CA ASP A 17 -18.42 5.01 4.23
C ASP A 17 -17.01 5.22 4.80
N LEU A 18 -16.38 6.35 4.46
CA LEU A 18 -15.00 6.64 4.84
C LEU A 18 -14.82 6.79 6.36
N ASP A 19 -15.79 7.37 7.06
CA ASP A 19 -15.69 7.58 8.51
C ASP A 19 -15.81 6.24 9.25
N ASN A 20 -16.72 5.38 8.80
CA ASN A 20 -16.81 4.01 9.31
C ASN A 20 -15.54 3.21 9.02
N LEU A 21 -14.96 3.36 7.81
CA LEU A 21 -13.71 2.73 7.43
C LEU A 21 -12.56 3.18 8.33
N VAL A 22 -12.42 4.48 8.60
CA VAL A 22 -11.43 5.02 9.55
C VAL A 22 -11.54 4.35 10.92
N GLN A 23 -12.75 4.23 11.48
CA GLN A 23 -12.95 3.59 12.78
C GLN A 23 -12.48 2.13 12.78
N ARG A 24 -12.81 1.35 11.73
CA ARG A 24 -12.36 -0.05 11.60
C ARG A 24 -10.84 -0.16 11.44
N LEU A 25 -10.21 0.80 10.79
CA LEU A 25 -8.76 0.81 10.63
C LEU A 25 -8.04 1.23 11.92
N LEU A 26 -8.65 2.04 12.79
CA LEU A 26 -8.01 2.42 14.06
C LEU A 26 -7.77 1.21 14.95
N ASP A 27 -8.66 0.22 14.89
CA ASP A 27 -8.46 -1.06 15.56
C ASP A 27 -7.33 -1.90 14.94
N SER A 28 -7.07 -1.76 13.62
CA SER A 28 -5.96 -2.48 12.99
C SER A 28 -4.60 -1.91 13.36
N ILE A 29 -4.47 -0.59 13.49
CA ILE A 29 -3.23 0.03 14.00
C ILE A 29 -2.94 -0.42 15.43
N ARG A 30 -3.92 -0.84 16.23
CA ARG A 30 -3.66 -1.34 17.58
C ARG A 30 -3.03 -2.73 17.60
N LEU A 31 -3.13 -3.48 16.50
CA LEU A 31 -2.50 -4.79 16.38
C LEU A 31 -0.97 -4.64 16.32
N PRO A 32 -0.21 -5.62 16.84
CA PRO A 32 1.25 -5.57 16.82
C PRO A 32 1.85 -5.70 15.42
N THR A 33 1.18 -6.42 14.52
CA THR A 33 1.65 -6.70 13.16
C THR A 33 0.89 -5.89 12.10
N GLY A 34 1.41 -5.86 10.87
CA GLY A 34 0.75 -5.20 9.75
C GLY A 34 0.67 -3.67 9.86
N LYS A 35 1.64 -3.05 10.54
CA LYS A 35 1.71 -1.59 10.72
C LYS A 35 1.83 -0.87 9.38
N VAL A 36 2.79 -1.29 8.55
CA VAL A 36 3.06 -0.69 7.23
C VAL A 36 1.78 -0.64 6.39
N ARG A 37 1.15 -1.80 6.16
CA ARG A 37 -0.13 -1.91 5.41
C ARG A 37 -1.27 -1.08 6.01
N SER A 38 -1.38 -1.06 7.34
CA SER A 38 -2.41 -0.26 8.01
C SER A 38 -2.21 1.24 7.75
N PHE A 39 -0.99 1.74 7.91
CA PHE A 39 -0.68 3.15 7.71
C PHE A 39 -0.80 3.57 6.25
N ASN A 40 -0.40 2.72 5.30
CA ASN A 40 -0.65 2.94 3.88
C ASN A 40 -2.14 3.08 3.57
N PHE A 41 -2.98 2.21 4.14
CA PHE A 41 -4.43 2.32 3.93
C PHE A 41 -5.00 3.59 4.55
N PHE A 42 -4.55 3.96 5.75
CA PHE A 42 -4.94 5.22 6.38
C PHE A 42 -4.61 6.43 5.53
N ALA A 43 -3.41 6.47 4.96
CA ALA A 43 -3.02 7.55 4.07
C ALA A 43 -3.96 7.68 2.88
N TYR A 44 -4.30 6.56 2.23
CA TYR A 44 -5.26 6.57 1.13
C TYR A 44 -6.65 7.05 1.56
N VAL A 45 -7.15 6.59 2.70
CA VAL A 45 -8.46 7.05 3.23
C VAL A 45 -8.44 8.54 3.54
N LYS A 46 -7.35 9.07 4.11
CA LYS A 46 -7.19 10.51 4.37
C LYS A 46 -7.14 11.33 3.10
N TYR A 47 -6.46 10.83 2.07
CA TYR A 47 -6.52 11.41 0.73
C TYR A 47 -7.97 11.46 0.20
N LEU A 48 -8.74 10.37 0.32
CA LEU A 48 -10.15 10.35 -0.12
C LEU A 48 -11.03 11.32 0.67
N GLN A 49 -10.68 11.63 1.92
CA GLN A 49 -11.32 12.66 2.75
C GLN A 49 -10.85 14.09 2.42
N GLY A 50 -9.86 14.26 1.53
CA GLY A 50 -9.26 15.56 1.18
C GLY A 50 -8.22 16.08 2.18
N CYS A 51 -7.75 15.24 3.11
CA CYS A 51 -6.76 15.58 4.14
C CYS A 51 -5.36 15.12 3.72
N ASN A 52 -4.74 15.83 2.76
CA ASN A 52 -3.47 15.40 2.16
C ASN A 52 -2.28 15.46 3.13
N GLU A 53 -2.26 16.43 4.05
CA GLU A 53 -1.21 16.55 5.07
C GLU A 53 -1.25 15.38 6.05
N ASP A 54 -2.44 14.97 6.48
CA ASP A 54 -2.62 13.77 7.30
C ASP A 54 -2.21 12.52 6.53
N ALA A 55 -2.54 12.44 5.24
CA ALA A 55 -2.13 11.33 4.39
C ALA A 55 -0.60 11.22 4.32
N LEU A 56 0.12 12.32 4.15
CA LEU A 56 1.59 12.34 4.19
C LEU A 56 2.14 11.89 5.55
N ALA A 57 1.53 12.33 6.66
CA ALA A 57 1.96 11.92 8.00
C ALA A 57 1.80 10.40 8.22
N TYR A 58 0.74 9.80 7.68
CA TYR A 58 0.56 8.35 7.73
C TYR A 58 1.52 7.60 6.82
N LEU A 59 1.80 8.08 5.61
CA LEU A 59 2.84 7.48 4.76
C LEU A 59 4.21 7.54 5.44
N LYS A 60 4.50 8.61 6.18
CA LYS A 60 5.74 8.69 6.94
C LYS A 60 5.82 7.63 8.04
N GLN A 61 4.72 7.39 8.75
CA GLN A 61 4.65 6.31 9.72
C GLN A 61 4.82 4.94 9.06
N ALA A 62 4.20 4.69 7.89
CA ALA A 62 4.38 3.44 7.15
C ALA A 62 5.86 3.20 6.80
N GLU A 63 6.55 4.23 6.30
CA GLU A 63 7.98 4.18 5.99
C GLU A 63 8.84 3.92 7.24
N ASP A 64 8.57 4.62 8.35
CA ASP A 64 9.32 4.46 9.59
C ASP A 64 9.16 3.04 10.18
N TYR A 65 7.96 2.47 10.08
CA TYR A 65 7.70 1.07 10.50
C TYR A 65 8.34 0.07 9.54
N ALA A 66 8.32 0.31 8.23
CA ALA A 66 9.04 -0.53 7.27
C ALA A 66 10.54 -0.57 7.62
N LYS A 67 11.13 0.57 7.96
CA LYS A 67 12.55 0.65 8.35
C LYS A 67 12.83 -0.02 9.69
N LYS A 68 11.93 0.15 10.67
CA LYS A 68 12.13 -0.36 12.03
C LYS A 68 11.92 -1.87 12.15
N ASP A 69 10.84 -2.38 11.57
CA ASP A 69 10.39 -3.75 11.80
C ASP A 69 10.86 -4.70 10.67
N HIS A 70 11.27 -4.15 9.52
CA HIS A 70 11.66 -4.92 8.34
C HIS A 70 12.95 -4.38 7.69
N GLU A 71 13.94 -3.97 8.49
CA GLU A 71 15.18 -3.32 8.02
C GLU A 71 15.88 -4.11 6.89
N ASP A 72 16.05 -5.43 7.07
CA ASP A 72 16.73 -6.32 6.10
C ASP A 72 15.98 -6.47 4.77
N GLU A 73 14.67 -6.19 4.75
CA GLU A 73 13.81 -6.28 3.58
C GLU A 73 13.09 -4.96 3.27
N PHE A 74 13.65 -3.84 3.75
CA PHE A 74 13.01 -2.52 3.72
C PHE A 74 12.50 -2.15 2.33
N GLU A 75 13.32 -2.39 1.31
CA GLU A 75 13.01 -2.09 -0.07
C GLU A 75 11.74 -2.79 -0.56
N LYS A 76 11.48 -4.03 -0.13
CA LYS A 76 10.25 -4.76 -0.49
C LYS A 76 9.04 -4.17 0.22
N TRP A 77 9.19 -3.85 1.51
CA TRP A 77 8.10 -3.34 2.37
C TRP A 77 7.70 -1.90 2.05
N VAL A 78 8.61 -1.09 1.52
CA VAL A 78 8.34 0.34 1.25
C VAL A 78 7.72 0.60 -0.13
N LEU A 79 7.70 -0.39 -1.04
CA LEU A 79 7.23 -0.21 -2.42
C LEU A 79 5.82 0.37 -2.52
N VAL A 80 4.87 -0.18 -1.78
CA VAL A 80 3.47 0.32 -1.75
C VAL A 80 3.42 1.74 -1.19
N THR A 81 4.21 2.02 -0.15
CA THR A 81 4.32 3.34 0.49
C THR A 81 4.85 4.39 -0.49
N TYR A 82 5.91 4.08 -1.23
CA TYR A 82 6.45 4.99 -2.24
C TYR A 82 5.49 5.19 -3.41
N GLY A 83 4.78 4.14 -3.83
CA GLY A 83 3.72 4.27 -4.84
C GLY A 83 2.61 5.23 -4.38
N ASN A 84 2.20 5.14 -3.11
CA ASN A 84 1.25 6.07 -2.51
C ASN A 84 1.79 7.50 -2.44
N TYR A 85 3.06 7.70 -2.06
CA TYR A 85 3.69 9.03 -2.06
C TYR A 85 3.70 9.65 -3.45
N ALA A 86 4.11 8.88 -4.47
CA ALA A 86 4.16 9.35 -5.85
C ALA A 86 2.79 9.88 -6.32
N TRP A 87 1.73 9.11 -6.09
CA TRP A 87 0.37 9.53 -6.43
C TRP A 87 -0.13 10.71 -5.59
N LEU A 88 0.14 10.72 -4.28
CA LEU A 88 -0.30 11.80 -3.41
C LEU A 88 0.35 13.13 -3.81
N TYR A 89 1.67 13.15 -4.02
CA TYR A 89 2.36 14.36 -4.48
C TYR A 89 1.91 14.80 -5.87
N TYR A 90 1.63 13.85 -6.78
CA TYR A 90 1.04 14.16 -8.07
C TYR A 90 -0.32 14.88 -7.91
N HIS A 91 -1.20 14.37 -7.05
CA HIS A 91 -2.50 14.99 -6.77
C HIS A 91 -2.39 16.33 -6.04
N MET A 92 -1.33 16.56 -5.28
CA MET A 92 -1.02 17.85 -4.65
C MET A 92 -0.37 18.86 -5.63
N GLY A 93 -0.03 18.44 -6.85
CA GLY A 93 0.63 19.28 -7.87
C GLY A 93 2.15 19.38 -7.72
N ASP A 94 2.77 18.65 -6.80
CA ASP A 94 4.23 18.58 -6.63
C ASP A 94 4.81 17.46 -7.50
N ILE A 95 4.88 17.74 -8.80
CA ILE A 95 5.35 16.78 -9.80
C ILE A 95 6.81 16.38 -9.57
N SER A 96 7.64 17.27 -9.02
CA SER A 96 9.04 16.98 -8.72
C SER A 96 9.15 15.86 -7.69
N LYS A 97 8.45 16.00 -6.56
CA LYS A 97 8.47 14.94 -5.54
C LYS A 97 7.84 13.66 -6.02
N ALA A 98 6.76 13.74 -6.80
CA ALA A 98 6.18 12.54 -7.40
C ALA A 98 7.20 11.77 -8.25
N GLN A 99 8.01 12.48 -9.04
CA GLN A 99 9.08 11.90 -9.85
C GLN A 99 10.23 11.33 -9.00
N ASP A 100 10.57 11.96 -7.88
CA ASP A 100 11.60 11.47 -6.96
C ASP A 100 11.22 10.09 -6.41
N PHE A 101 9.97 9.90 -5.95
CA PHE A 101 9.48 8.60 -5.48
C PHE A 101 9.39 7.57 -6.61
N LEU A 102 9.01 7.97 -7.83
CA LEU A 102 9.07 7.07 -8.99
C LEU A 102 10.49 6.57 -9.26
N SER A 103 11.49 7.45 -9.17
CA SER A 103 12.89 7.07 -9.32
C SER A 103 13.34 6.07 -8.26
N GLN A 104 12.94 6.28 -6.99
CA GLN A 104 13.26 5.35 -5.91
C GLN A 104 12.63 3.96 -6.14
N ILE A 105 11.38 3.90 -6.60
CA ILE A 105 10.72 2.63 -6.94
C ILE A 105 11.45 1.94 -8.09
N GLU A 106 11.83 2.70 -9.11
CA GLU A 106 12.57 2.16 -10.25
C GLU A 106 13.93 1.59 -9.80
N ASP A 107 14.64 2.27 -8.91
CA ASP A 107 15.93 1.81 -8.39
C ASP A 107 15.80 0.52 -7.57
N ILE A 108 14.75 0.39 -6.75
CA ILE A 108 14.43 -0.87 -6.06
C ILE A 108 14.13 -1.98 -7.09
N CYS A 109 13.30 -1.68 -8.09
CA CYS A 109 12.89 -2.66 -9.10
C CYS A 109 14.08 -3.16 -9.95
N LYS A 110 15.06 -2.30 -10.26
CA LYS A 110 16.26 -2.70 -11.03
C LYS A 110 17.03 -3.84 -10.37
N ASN A 111 16.96 -3.98 -9.05
CA ASN A 111 17.69 -4.98 -8.28
C ASN A 111 16.94 -6.31 -8.14
N ILE A 112 15.73 -6.43 -8.70
CA ILE A 112 14.87 -7.62 -8.54
C ILE A 112 14.60 -8.25 -9.91
N SER A 113 15.07 -9.48 -10.11
CA SER A 113 15.05 -10.17 -11.42
C SER A 113 13.66 -10.36 -12.03
N SER A 114 12.61 -10.47 -11.20
CA SER A 114 11.21 -10.63 -11.64
C SER A 114 10.47 -9.30 -11.76
N ALA A 115 11.12 -8.20 -11.40
CA ALA A 115 10.53 -6.89 -11.45
C ALA A 115 10.47 -6.34 -12.87
N SER A 116 9.77 -5.24 -12.93
CA SER A 116 9.49 -4.45 -14.11
C SER A 116 9.69 -2.98 -13.70
N HIS A 117 9.67 -2.02 -14.63
CA HIS A 117 10.10 -0.63 -14.32
C HIS A 117 9.49 -0.01 -13.06
N TYR A 118 8.25 -0.36 -12.68
CA TYR A 118 7.53 0.26 -11.56
C TYR A 118 6.78 -0.75 -10.67
N SER A 119 7.02 -2.05 -10.84
CA SER A 119 6.26 -3.07 -10.12
C SER A 119 7.08 -4.35 -9.94
N VAL A 120 6.85 -5.01 -8.82
CA VAL A 120 7.48 -6.29 -8.47
C VAL A 120 6.38 -7.25 -8.06
N PRO A 121 6.32 -8.48 -8.63
CA PRO A 121 5.37 -9.49 -8.21
C PRO A 121 5.84 -10.11 -6.87
N LEU A 122 5.53 -9.45 -5.77
CA LEU A 122 5.84 -9.88 -4.40
C LEU A 122 4.57 -10.31 -3.66
N SER A 123 4.67 -11.41 -2.91
CA SER A 123 3.64 -11.91 -1.98
C SER A 123 3.18 -10.81 -1.01
N ILE A 124 4.11 -10.02 -0.48
CA ILE A 124 3.85 -8.91 0.46
C ILE A 124 2.89 -7.87 -0.15
N VAL A 125 3.07 -7.54 -1.43
CA VAL A 125 2.20 -6.59 -2.16
C VAL A 125 0.83 -7.21 -2.42
N ASP A 126 0.78 -8.48 -2.82
CA ASP A 126 -0.48 -9.20 -3.03
C ASP A 126 -1.23 -9.37 -1.69
N GLY A 127 -0.54 -9.65 -0.58
CA GLY A 127 -1.10 -9.73 0.78
C GLY A 127 -1.67 -8.40 1.25
N GLU A 128 -0.99 -7.29 0.96
CA GLU A 128 -1.54 -5.96 1.25
C GLU A 128 -2.80 -5.65 0.43
N LYS A 129 -2.84 -6.01 -0.86
CA LYS A 129 -4.06 -5.90 -1.69
C LYS A 129 -5.22 -6.69 -1.10
N VAL A 130 -5.00 -7.95 -0.73
CA VAL A 130 -6.01 -8.81 -0.11
C VAL A 130 -6.56 -8.13 1.13
N TRP A 131 -5.66 -7.67 2.00
CA TRP A 131 -6.00 -7.04 3.26
C TRP A 131 -6.83 -5.77 3.08
N CYS A 132 -6.47 -4.95 2.08
CA CYS A 132 -7.22 -3.76 1.67
C CYS A 132 -8.61 -4.13 1.17
N TYR A 133 -8.73 -5.04 0.20
CA TYR A 133 -10.02 -5.43 -0.39
C TYR A 133 -11.00 -6.00 0.64
N LEU A 134 -10.52 -6.81 1.59
CA LEU A 134 -11.35 -7.36 2.66
C LEU A 134 -11.91 -6.28 3.61
N ARG A 135 -11.23 -5.14 3.73
CA ARG A 135 -11.66 -4.04 4.62
C ARG A 135 -12.40 -2.94 3.89
N PHE A 136 -12.09 -2.70 2.63
CA PHE A 136 -12.65 -1.60 1.86
C PHE A 136 -14.16 -1.78 1.64
N ALA A 137 -14.58 -2.79 0.87
CA ALA A 137 -16.00 -3.06 0.63
C ALA A 137 -16.26 -4.51 0.22
N ARG A 138 -17.45 -5.03 0.55
CA ARG A 138 -17.85 -6.42 0.26
C ARG A 138 -17.73 -6.80 -1.22
N LYS A 139 -17.92 -5.85 -2.14
CA LYS A 139 -17.83 -6.11 -3.58
C LYS A 139 -16.42 -6.60 -4.01
N TYR A 140 -15.38 -6.28 -3.24
CA TYR A 140 -14.01 -6.67 -3.53
C TYR A 140 -13.61 -8.05 -2.98
N TYR A 141 -14.48 -8.74 -2.22
CA TYR A 141 -14.11 -10.01 -1.58
C TYR A 141 -13.72 -11.10 -2.57
N LYS A 142 -14.41 -11.18 -3.72
CA LYS A 142 -14.06 -12.14 -4.78
C LYS A 142 -12.66 -11.89 -5.34
N VAL A 143 -12.28 -10.61 -5.51
CA VAL A 143 -10.96 -10.21 -6.00
C VAL A 143 -9.90 -10.50 -4.93
N ALA A 144 -10.22 -10.25 -3.65
CA ALA A 144 -9.33 -10.59 -2.54
C ALA A 144 -8.98 -12.09 -2.51
N ILE A 145 -9.94 -12.98 -2.75
CA ILE A 145 -9.69 -14.44 -2.78
C ILE A 145 -8.68 -14.81 -3.86
N ILE A 146 -8.76 -14.20 -5.05
CA ILE A 146 -7.82 -14.47 -6.16
C ILE A 146 -6.40 -14.07 -5.77
N TYR A 147 -6.21 -12.88 -5.19
CA TYR A 147 -4.89 -12.43 -4.76
C TYR A 147 -4.35 -13.24 -3.58
N PHE A 148 -5.23 -13.70 -2.68
CA PHE A 148 -4.82 -14.57 -1.58
C PHE A 148 -4.29 -15.91 -2.09
N GLN A 149 -4.97 -16.52 -3.08
CA GLN A 149 -4.49 -17.73 -3.74
C GLN A 149 -3.14 -17.51 -4.41
N LYS A 150 -2.98 -16.38 -5.12
CA LYS A 150 -1.72 -16.02 -5.79
C LYS A 150 -0.57 -15.82 -4.79
N ALA A 151 -0.79 -15.15 -3.66
CA ALA A 151 0.23 -14.96 -2.63
C ALA A 151 0.64 -16.30 -1.99
N SER A 152 -0.35 -17.15 -1.67
CA SER A 152 -0.12 -18.48 -1.08
C SER A 152 0.62 -19.43 -2.03
N GLU A 153 0.44 -19.31 -3.34
CA GLU A 153 1.22 -20.08 -4.34
C GLU A 153 2.69 -19.64 -4.41
N GLN A 154 3.00 -18.36 -4.14
CA GLN A 154 4.36 -17.85 -4.14
C GLN A 154 5.11 -18.21 -2.86
N GLU A 155 4.45 -18.06 -1.71
CA GLU A 155 5.03 -18.28 -0.38
C GLU A 155 4.06 -19.08 0.49
N PRO A 156 4.01 -20.42 0.34
CA PRO A 156 3.00 -21.26 1.00
C PRO A 156 3.18 -21.39 2.51
N ASP A 157 4.38 -21.10 3.02
CA ASP A 157 4.72 -21.13 4.45
C ASP A 157 4.66 -19.74 5.11
N ASP A 158 4.24 -18.70 4.37
CA ASP A 158 4.02 -17.38 4.95
C ASP A 158 2.78 -17.40 5.88
N LEU A 159 2.96 -16.93 7.10
CA LEU A 159 1.96 -16.95 8.17
C LEU A 159 1.35 -15.56 8.45
N GLU A 160 1.75 -14.50 7.73
CA GLU A 160 1.31 -13.10 7.93
C GLU A 160 0.08 -12.60 7.12
#